data_AF-A0A2W3ADB2-F1
#
_entry.id   AF-A0A2W3ADB2-F1
#
_cell.length_a   1.000
_cell.length_b   1.000
_cell.length_c   1.000
_cell.angle_alpha   90.00
_cell.angle_beta   90.00
_cell.angle_gamma   90.00
#
_symmetry.space_group_name_H-M   'P 1'
#
loop_
_entity.id
_entity.type
_entity.pdbx_description
1 polymer ?
#
loop_
_entity_poly.entity_id
_entity_poly.type
_entity_poly.pdbx_seq_one_letter_code
_entity_poly.pdbx_strand_id
1 'polypeptide(L)' 'MMQTYKVSLCIKFLASKCNYKLKKHYFVQSTNEEEATNTVLKLTRKKLPFQTASIEVEKVEVVV' A
#
# COMPACT_ATOMS: atom_id res chain seq x y z
N MET A 1 14.01 3.83 16.72
CA MET A 1 13.01 3.15 17.55
C MET A 1 11.95 2.58 16.62
N MET A 2 11.50 1.33 16.79
CA MET A 2 10.46 0.79 15.93
C MET A 2 9.10 1.38 16.30
N GLN A 3 8.33 1.75 15.29
CA GLN A 3 6.98 2.28 15.42
C GLN A 3 6.06 1.49 14.47
N THR A 4 4.78 1.41 14.82
CA THR A 4 3.78 0.83 13.93
C THR A 4 3.31 1.92 12.98
N TYR A 5 3.37 1.67 11.68
CA TYR A 5 2.88 2.58 10.65
C TYR A 5 1.63 2.00 9.99
N LYS A 6 0.60 2.84 9.86
CA LYS A 6 -0.55 2.60 9.00
C LYS A 6 -0.28 3.22 7.63
N VAL A 7 -0.06 2.37 6.63
CA VAL A 7 0.12 2.78 5.23
C VAL A 7 -1.18 2.54 4.48
N SER A 8 -1.76 3.61 3.95
CA SER A 8 -2.99 3.59 3.17
C SER A 8 -2.65 3.63 1.69
N LEU A 9 -3.09 2.62 0.95
CA LEU A 9 -2.88 2.48 -0.48
C LEU A 9 -4.20 2.60 -1.24
N CYS A 10 -4.15 3.25 -2.40
CA CYS A 10 -5.17 3.19 -3.44
C CYS A 10 -4.60 2.42 -4.63
N ILE A 11 -5.18 1.26 -4.92
CA ILE A 11 -4.75 0.38 -6.01
C ILE A 11 -5.76 0.51 -7.13
N LYS A 12 -5.30 0.90 -8.32
CA LYS A 12 -6.11 0.98 -9.54
C LYS A 12 -5.87 -0.26 -10.38
N PHE A 13 -6.94 -0.92 -10.82
CA PHE A 13 -6.88 -2.07 -11.71
C PHE A 13 -7.40 -1.70 -13.09
N LEU A 14 -6.72 -2.20 -14.12
CA LEU A 14 -7.19 -2.18 -15.50
C LEU A 14 -7.88 -3.52 -15.77
N ALA A 15 -9.19 -3.59 -15.53
CA ALA A 15 -9.99 -4.76 -15.87
C ALA A 15 -11.07 -4.35 -16.87
N SER A 16 -10.99 -4.87 -18.11
CA SER A 16 -12.01 -4.76 -19.17
C SER A 16 -12.82 -3.46 -19.15
N LYS A 17 -12.19 -2.35 -19.58
CA LYS A 17 -12.81 -1.01 -19.75
C LYS A 17 -13.37 -0.35 -18.48
N CYS A 18 -13.28 -0.98 -17.31
CA CYS A 18 -13.69 -0.41 -16.03
C CYS A 18 -12.47 -0.09 -15.15
N ASN A 19 -12.37 1.17 -14.71
CA ASN A 19 -11.35 1.59 -13.75
C ASN A 19 -11.83 1.22 -12.34
N TYR A 20 -11.38 0.09 -11.81
CA TYR A 20 -11.66 -0.30 -10.42
C TYR A 20 -10.60 0.29 -9.48
N LYS A 21 -11.05 0.92 -8.39
CA LYS A 21 -10.17 1.44 -7.33
C LYS A 21 -10.40 0.65 -6.05
N LEU A 22 -9.33 0.13 -5.46
CA LEU A 22 -9.35 -0.56 -4.18
C LEU A 22 -8.53 0.23 -3.16
N LYS A 23 -9.17 0.67 -2.09
CA LYS A 23 -8.45 1.23 -0.93
C LYS A 23 -8.08 0.11 0.04
N LYS A 24 -6.83 0.09 0.49
CA LYS A 24 -6.35 -0.84 1.52
C LYS A 24 -5.47 -0.15 2.53
N HIS A 25 -5.58 -0.58 3.78
CA HIS A 25 -4.69 -0.17 4.86
C HIS A 25 -3.81 -1.35 5.27
N TYR A 26 -2.54 -1.07 5.47
CA TYR A 26 -1.55 -2.02 5.98
C TYR A 26 -0.96 -1.46 7.26
N PHE A 27 -0.75 -2.33 8.24
CA PHE A 27 -0.06 -2.01 9.48
C PHE A 27 1.27 -2.76 9.48
N VAL A 28 2.36 -2.04 9.59
CA VAL A 28 3.72 -2.61 9.60
C VAL A 28 4.56 -1.96 10.68
N GLN A 29 5.39 -2.74 11.37
CA GLN A 29 6.41 -2.18 12.24
C GLN A 29 7.64 -1.81 11.41
N SER A 30 8.12 -0.58 11.53
CA SER A 30 9.29 -0.10 10.81
C SER A 30 9.99 1.00 11.60
N THR A 31 11.21 1.35 11.20
CA THR A 31 12.00 2.37 11.88
C THR A 31 11.70 3.78 11.38
N ASN A 32 11.13 3.91 10.18
CA ASN A 32 10.70 5.17 9.58
C ASN A 32 9.57 4.93 8.54
N GLU A 33 8.98 6.02 8.05
CA GLU A 33 7.89 6.00 7.06
C GLU A 33 8.30 5.41 5.71
N GLU A 34 9.54 5.64 5.28
CA GLU A 34 10.05 5.18 4.00
C GLU A 34 10.15 3.65 3.97
N GLU A 35 10.73 3.07 5.02
CA GLU A 35 10.85 1.62 5.20
C GLU A 35 9.47 0.95 5.28
N ALA A 36 8.53 1.56 6.02
CA ALA A 36 7.15 1.09 6.09
C ALA A 36 6.48 1.06 4.72
N THR A 37 6.59 2.18 3.99
CA THR A 37 5.99 2.34 2.66
C THR A 37 6.58 1.35 1.66
N ASN A 38 7.90 1.24 1.61
CA ASN A 38 8.59 0.30 0.70
C ASN A 38 8.22 -1.14 0.98
N THR A 39 8.12 -1.52 2.27
CA THR A 39 7.70 -2.86 2.68
C THR A 39 6.26 -3.15 2.24
N VAL A 40 5.34 -2.21 2.48
CA VAL A 40 3.93 -2.35 2.10
C VAL A 40 3.75 -2.41 0.58
N LEU A 41 4.48 -1.60 -0.19
CA LEU A 41 4.47 -1.66 -1.65
C LEU A 41 4.99 -3.01 -2.16
N LYS A 42 6.09 -3.53 -1.60
CA LYS A 42 6.66 -4.83 -1.95
C LYS A 42 5.68 -5.98 -1.67
N LEU A 43 5.02 -5.95 -0.51
CA LEU A 43 3.99 -6.94 -0.14
C LEU A 43 2.77 -6.86 -1.05
N THR A 44 2.34 -5.65 -1.38
CA THR A 44 1.18 -5.43 -2.25
C THR A 44 1.45 -5.93 -3.67
N ARG A 45 2.62 -5.60 -4.24
CA ARG A 45 3.03 -6.10 -5.57
C ARG A 45 3.14 -7.62 -5.62
N LYS A 46 3.61 -8.27 -4.54
CA LYS A 46 3.65 -9.75 -4.47
C LYS A 46 2.28 -10.41 -4.38
N LYS A 47 1.31 -9.77 -3.71
CA LYS A 47 -0.01 -10.36 -3.45
C LYS A 47 -1.01 -10.16 -4.59
N LEU A 48 -0.81 -9.18 -5.47
CA LEU A 48 -1.78 -8.88 -6.51
C LEU A 48 -1.54 -9.76 -7.74
N PRO A 49 -2.51 -10.62 -8.11
CA PRO A 49 -2.36 -11.56 -9.22
C PRO A 49 -2.67 -10.95 -10.60
N PHE A 50 -3.06 -9.66 -10.66
CA PHE A 50 -3.52 -8.99 -11.87
C PHE A 50 -2.59 -7.84 -12.28
N GLN A 51 -2.66 -7.45 -13.57
CA GLN A 51 -2.05 -6.20 -14.05
C GLN A 51 -2.69 -5.00 -13.32
N THR A 52 -2.06 -4.56 -12.25
CA THR A 52 -2.36 -3.28 -11.60
C THR A 52 -1.98 -2.14 -12.53
N ALA A 53 -2.90 -1.20 -12.72
CA ALA A 53 -2.66 0.02 -13.47
C ALA A 53 -1.75 0.97 -12.70
N SER A 54 -2.04 1.18 -11.41
CA SER A 54 -1.20 1.96 -10.50
C SER A 54 -1.44 1.56 -9.05
N ILE A 55 -0.44 1.82 -8.20
CA ILE A 55 -0.54 1.73 -6.75
C ILE A 55 -0.09 3.09 -6.22
N GLU A 56 -0.99 3.80 -5.55
CA GLU A 56 -0.76 5.14 -4.98
C GLU A 56 -0.77 5.03 -3.46
N VAL A 57 0.20 5.66 -2.80
CA VAL A 57 0.22 5.80 -1.34
C VAL A 57 -0.59 7.05 -1.00
N GLU A 58 -1.74 6.88 -0.33
CA GLU A 58 -2.60 8.00 0.04
C GLU A 58 -2.15 8.68 1.33
N LYS A 59 -1.73 7.87 2.32
CA LYS A 59 -1.39 8.37 3.65
C LYS A 59 -0.50 7.38 4.38
N VAL A 60 0.48 7.90 5.12
CA VAL A 60 1.28 7.14 6.09
C VAL A 60 1.13 7.82 7.43
N GLU A 61 0.79 7.06 8.46
CA GLU A 61 0.61 7.59 9.82
C GLU A 61 1.26 6.66 10.83
N VAL A 62 1.88 7.22 11.87
CA VAL A 62 2.32 6.45 13.04
C VAL A 62 1.09 6.10 13.87
N VAL A 63 0.95 4.82 14.20
CA VAL A 63 -0.02 4.28 15.14
C VAL A 63 0.74 4.01 16.44
N VAL A 64 0.42 4.81 17.47
CA VAL A 64 1.01 4.73 18.81
C VAL A 64 0.58 3.45 19.50
#